data_AF-A0A7X8UUT3-F1
#
_entry.id   AF-A0A7X8UUT3-F1
#
_cell.length_a   1.000
_cell.length_b   1.000
_cell.length_c   1.000
_cell.angle_alpha   90.00
_cell.angle_beta   90.00
_cell.angle_gamma   90.00
#
_symmetry.space_group_name_H-M   'P 1'
#
loop_
_entity.id
_entity.type
_entity.pdbx_description
1 polymer ?
#
loop_
_entity_poly.entity_id
_entity_poly.type
_entity_poly.pdbx_seq_one_letter_code
_entity_poly.pdbx_strand_id
1 'polypeptide(L)'
;MSVDPASPPDSKVVDRQEILQILADHGHDRGGLIAILEEIQSRYGYLSEEALRIVSAQTGRSLVDVYGIATFYRAFSLVPRGKHLVCACLGTACHVRGAPRVVDELERQLGIQAGGTTPDGEFTLETVNCLGACALGPVVVIDGRYFSKVGISKIRQLLDQASAGFSKTTSAEDDGAFPILVSCPRCNHSLMDGDHPVNGLPSVRMILAVGDAVGTCHCSSVYGAADMASEITIPEGSVYALFCPRCHGDLAGDWSCDDCGAPMATLAVHGGGMVNVCRRRGCPGRRLDLECING
;
A
#
# COMPACT_ATOMS: atom_id res chain seq x y z
N MET A 1 33.98 -14.63 -26.13
CA MET A 1 34.21 -14.50 -24.67
C MET A 1 32.85 -14.32 -24.06
N SER A 2 32.26 -15.44 -23.63
CA SER A 2 30.94 -15.52 -23.03
C SER A 2 31.04 -14.90 -21.65
N VAL A 3 30.42 -13.74 -21.46
CA VAL A 3 30.23 -13.15 -20.14
C VAL A 3 29.06 -13.89 -19.53
N ASP A 4 29.36 -14.84 -18.65
CA ASP A 4 28.38 -15.41 -17.73
C ASP A 4 27.86 -14.27 -16.84
N PRO A 5 26.55 -13.99 -16.79
CA PRO A 5 26.02 -13.02 -15.84
C PRO A 5 26.16 -13.61 -14.45
N ALA A 6 27.03 -13.00 -13.64
CA ALA A 6 27.19 -13.33 -12.24
C ALA A 6 25.83 -13.39 -11.54
N SER A 7 25.48 -14.56 -11.02
CA SER A 7 24.30 -14.75 -10.18
C SER A 7 24.39 -13.80 -8.97
N PRO A 8 23.36 -12.99 -8.69
CA PRO A 8 23.39 -12.07 -7.57
C PRO A 8 23.46 -12.85 -6.23
N PRO A 9 24.21 -12.34 -5.25
CA PRO A 9 24.26 -12.93 -3.93
C PRO A 9 22.91 -12.71 -3.26
N ASP A 10 22.38 -13.74 -2.60
CA ASP A 10 21.12 -13.73 -1.84
C ASP A 10 19.80 -13.97 -2.61
N SER A 11 19.84 -14.78 -3.67
CA SER A 11 18.62 -15.43 -4.17
C SER A 11 18.08 -16.38 -3.08
N LYS A 12 17.05 -15.97 -2.33
CA LYS A 12 16.29 -16.89 -1.46
C LYS A 12 16.01 -18.17 -2.25
N VAL A 13 16.51 -19.30 -1.78
CA VAL A 13 16.29 -20.60 -2.43
C VAL A 13 14.79 -20.84 -2.43
N VAL A 14 14.25 -21.05 -3.63
CA VAL A 14 12.81 -21.21 -3.83
C VAL A 14 12.39 -22.55 -3.21
N ASP A 15 11.57 -22.52 -2.16
CA ASP A 15 11.07 -23.74 -1.56
C ASP A 15 9.82 -24.20 -2.32
N ARG A 16 9.95 -25.32 -3.03
CA ARG A 16 8.87 -25.94 -3.77
C ARG A 16 7.64 -26.22 -2.90
N GLN A 17 7.82 -26.63 -1.65
CA GLN A 17 6.72 -26.98 -0.76
C GLN A 17 5.92 -25.74 -0.35
N GLU A 18 6.59 -24.61 -0.18
CA GLU A 18 5.95 -23.34 0.12
C GLU A 18 5.11 -22.82 -1.05
N ILE A 19 5.63 -22.90 -2.28
CA ILE A 19 4.84 -22.53 -3.48
C ILE A 19 3.61 -23.42 -3.63
N LEU A 20 3.74 -24.72 -3.33
CA LEU A 20 2.59 -25.63 -3.35
C LEU A 20 1.53 -25.25 -2.31
N GLN A 21 1.94 -24.76 -1.14
CA GLN A 21 1.01 -24.27 -0.13
C GLN A 21 0.26 -23.03 -0.60
N ILE A 22 0.98 -22.04 -1.17
CA ILE A 22 0.36 -20.83 -1.75
C ILE A 22 -0.68 -21.24 -2.81
N LEU A 23 -0.33 -22.16 -3.69
CA LEU A 23 -1.24 -22.66 -4.73
C LEU A 23 -2.49 -23.34 -4.14
N ALA A 24 -2.34 -24.06 -3.04
CA ALA A 24 -3.46 -24.71 -2.34
C ALA A 24 -4.39 -23.68 -1.68
N ASP A 25 -3.83 -22.66 -1.04
CA ASP A 25 -4.57 -21.58 -0.40
C ASP A 25 -5.43 -20.80 -1.42
N HIS A 26 -4.93 -20.69 -2.66
CA HIS A 26 -5.65 -20.05 -3.78
C HIS A 26 -6.50 -21.01 -4.64
N GLY A 27 -6.70 -22.26 -4.22
CA GLY A 27 -7.63 -23.19 -4.87
C GLY A 27 -7.20 -23.68 -6.27
N HIS A 28 -5.90 -23.63 -6.57
CA HIS A 28 -5.25 -24.19 -7.77
C HIS A 28 -5.75 -23.76 -9.18
N ASP A 29 -6.85 -23.00 -9.38
CA ASP A 29 -7.35 -22.77 -10.75
C ASP A 29 -8.05 -21.42 -11.07
N ARG A 30 -7.76 -20.99 -12.31
CA ARG A 30 -8.44 -20.09 -13.26
C ARG A 30 -8.61 -18.60 -12.99
N GLY A 31 -9.02 -18.15 -11.81
CA GLY A 31 -9.32 -16.72 -11.55
C GLY A 31 -8.18 -15.90 -10.96
N GLY A 32 -7.22 -16.57 -10.28
CA GLY A 32 -6.30 -15.90 -9.35
C GLY A 32 -4.81 -16.05 -9.67
N LEU A 33 -4.41 -16.27 -10.93
CA LEU A 33 -2.99 -16.40 -11.28
C LEU A 33 -2.18 -15.15 -10.88
N ILE A 34 -2.77 -13.96 -11.00
CA ILE A 34 -2.15 -12.71 -10.56
C ILE A 34 -1.90 -12.74 -9.04
N ALA A 35 -2.91 -13.13 -8.24
CA ALA A 35 -2.78 -13.21 -6.78
C ALA A 35 -1.73 -14.25 -6.35
N ILE A 36 -1.67 -15.41 -7.02
CA ILE A 36 -0.64 -16.42 -6.75
C ILE A 36 0.76 -15.86 -7.02
N LEU A 37 0.96 -15.18 -8.16
CA LEU A 37 2.25 -14.58 -8.51
C LEU A 37 2.62 -13.43 -7.56
N GLU A 38 1.63 -12.65 -7.12
CA GLU A 38 1.81 -11.59 -6.13
C GLU A 38 2.28 -12.12 -4.78
N GLU A 39 1.63 -13.17 -4.26
CA GLU A 39 2.01 -13.81 -3.00
C GLU A 39 3.43 -14.43 -3.09
N ILE A 40 3.74 -15.13 -4.20
CA ILE A 40 5.10 -15.65 -4.44
C ILE A 40 6.12 -14.51 -4.43
N GLN A 41 5.85 -13.43 -5.17
CA GLN A 41 6.75 -12.29 -5.20
C GLN A 41 6.88 -11.60 -3.83
N SER A 42 5.80 -11.51 -3.05
CA SER A 42 5.82 -10.93 -1.70
C SER A 42 6.78 -11.69 -0.79
N ARG A 43 6.82 -13.02 -0.89
CA ARG A 43 7.72 -13.86 -0.08
C ARG A 43 9.17 -13.86 -0.57
N TYR A 44 9.37 -13.98 -1.88
CA TYR A 44 10.70 -14.19 -2.47
C TYR A 44 11.33 -12.91 -3.03
N GLY A 45 10.59 -11.81 -3.13
CA GLY A 45 11.02 -10.52 -3.69
C GLY A 45 10.99 -10.43 -5.22
N TYR A 46 10.91 -11.57 -5.92
CA TYR A 46 10.82 -11.68 -7.37
C TYR A 46 10.23 -13.03 -7.79
N LEU A 47 9.89 -13.15 -9.07
CA LEU A 47 9.37 -14.36 -9.70
C LEU A 47 10.50 -15.10 -10.41
N SER A 48 11.08 -16.10 -9.75
CA SER A 48 12.10 -16.96 -10.34
C SER A 48 11.53 -17.89 -11.42
N GLU A 49 12.39 -18.30 -12.36
CA GLU A 49 12.01 -19.29 -13.38
C GLU A 49 11.49 -20.60 -12.75
N GLU A 50 12.11 -21.05 -11.66
CA GLU A 50 11.69 -22.23 -10.93
C GLU A 50 10.27 -22.08 -10.37
N ALA A 51 9.96 -20.93 -9.76
CA ALA A 51 8.62 -20.65 -9.23
C ALA A 51 7.56 -20.66 -10.35
N LEU A 52 7.85 -20.00 -11.48
CA LEU A 52 6.92 -19.96 -12.62
C LEU A 52 6.70 -21.35 -13.24
N ARG A 53 7.72 -22.21 -13.28
CA ARG A 53 7.59 -23.61 -13.72
C ARG A 53 6.70 -24.42 -12.79
N ILE A 54 6.82 -24.24 -11.47
CA ILE A 54 5.96 -24.90 -10.49
C ILE A 54 4.51 -24.44 -10.67
N VAL A 55 4.28 -23.13 -10.76
CA VAL A 55 2.94 -22.56 -10.97
C VAL A 55 2.31 -23.07 -12.27
N SER A 56 3.06 -23.09 -13.37
CA SER A 56 2.60 -23.65 -14.65
C SER A 56 2.18 -25.12 -14.52
N ALA A 57 3.01 -25.95 -13.88
CA ALA A 57 2.72 -27.37 -13.71
C ALA A 57 1.46 -27.64 -12.87
N GLN A 58 1.21 -26.82 -11.85
CA GLN A 58 0.10 -27.03 -10.90
C GLN A 58 -1.21 -26.40 -11.34
N THR A 59 -1.17 -25.28 -12.06
CA THR A 59 -2.37 -24.60 -12.59
C THR A 59 -2.83 -25.17 -13.93
N GLY A 60 -2.04 -26.05 -14.55
CA GLY A 60 -2.32 -26.60 -15.88
C GLY A 60 -2.19 -25.60 -17.03
N ARG A 61 -1.65 -24.40 -16.78
CA ARG A 61 -1.40 -23.35 -17.78
C ARG A 61 -0.04 -23.54 -18.43
N SER A 62 0.12 -23.13 -19.69
CA SER A 62 1.42 -23.18 -20.34
C SER A 62 2.40 -22.21 -19.67
N LEU A 63 3.68 -22.58 -19.65
CA LEU A 63 4.72 -21.71 -19.10
C LEU A 63 4.76 -20.36 -19.84
N VAL A 64 4.49 -20.36 -21.14
CA VAL A 64 4.42 -19.15 -21.97
C VAL A 64 3.32 -18.21 -21.49
N ASP A 65 2.13 -18.73 -21.15
CA ASP A 65 1.03 -17.91 -20.64
C ASP A 65 1.39 -17.29 -19.29
N VAL A 66 2.04 -18.06 -18.41
CA VAL A 66 2.47 -17.59 -17.09
C VAL A 66 3.54 -16.49 -17.23
N TYR A 67 4.54 -16.67 -18.09
CA TYR A 67 5.51 -15.62 -18.41
C TYR A 67 4.86 -14.40 -19.07
N GLY A 68 3.87 -14.62 -19.94
CA GLY A 68 3.11 -13.54 -20.57
C GLY A 68 2.46 -12.64 -19.53
N ILE A 69 1.87 -13.21 -18.48
CA ILE A 69 1.30 -12.44 -17.37
C ILE A 69 2.39 -11.77 -16.53
N ALA A 70 3.44 -12.50 -16.14
CA ALA A 70 4.53 -11.98 -15.33
C ALA A 70 5.27 -10.81 -15.99
N THR A 71 5.35 -10.79 -17.32
CA THR A 71 5.98 -9.70 -18.09
C THR A 71 5.03 -8.57 -18.46
N PHE A 72 3.72 -8.85 -18.54
CA PHE A 72 2.71 -7.85 -18.88
C PHE A 72 2.46 -6.86 -17.74
N TYR A 73 2.40 -7.34 -16.49
CA TYR A 73 2.17 -6.48 -15.33
C TYR A 73 3.49 -5.93 -14.77
N ARG A 74 3.70 -4.61 -14.81
CA ARG A 74 4.91 -3.95 -14.26
C ARG A 74 5.11 -4.17 -12.76
N ALA A 75 4.07 -4.54 -12.02
CA ALA A 75 4.18 -4.87 -10.60
C ALA A 75 5.07 -6.09 -10.37
N PHE A 76 5.11 -7.02 -11.32
CA PHE A 76 5.93 -8.22 -11.25
C PHE A 76 7.36 -7.97 -11.73
N SER A 77 8.30 -8.61 -11.05
CA SER A 77 9.72 -8.62 -11.39
C SER A 77 10.19 -10.04 -11.58
N LEU A 78 10.85 -10.29 -12.72
CA LEU A 78 11.57 -11.54 -12.99
C LEU A 78 13.02 -11.49 -12.51
N VAL A 79 13.48 -10.32 -12.07
CA VAL A 79 14.83 -10.09 -11.55
C VAL A 79 14.78 -9.83 -10.05
N PRO A 80 15.79 -10.29 -9.29
CA PRO A 80 15.86 -10.03 -7.86
C PRO A 80 15.79 -8.53 -7.55
N ARG A 81 14.81 -8.17 -6.71
CA ARG A 81 14.71 -6.84 -6.12
C ARG A 81 15.43 -6.84 -4.77
N GLY A 82 15.95 -5.68 -4.41
CA GLY A 82 16.47 -5.43 -3.09
C GLY A 82 15.34 -5.38 -2.07
N LYS A 83 15.73 -5.35 -0.80
CA LYS A 83 14.81 -5.34 0.33
C LYS A 83 13.84 -4.17 0.33
N HIS A 84 14.27 -3.02 -0.17
CA HIS A 84 13.52 -1.77 -0.24
C HIS A 84 13.29 -1.34 -1.69
N LEU A 85 12.03 -1.18 -2.10
CA LEU A 85 11.67 -0.75 -3.46
C LEU A 85 11.35 0.74 -3.47
N VAL A 86 12.19 1.52 -4.15
CA VAL A 86 12.00 2.96 -4.37
C VAL A 86 11.47 3.19 -5.79
N CYS A 87 10.30 3.79 -5.91
CA CYS A 87 9.65 4.06 -7.18
C CYS A 87 9.38 5.56 -7.36
N ALA A 88 10.02 6.19 -8.36
CA ALA A 88 9.86 7.60 -8.64
C ALA A 88 8.89 7.86 -9.81
N CYS A 89 7.95 8.80 -9.62
CA CYS A 89 6.99 9.18 -10.66
C CYS A 89 7.59 10.21 -11.63
N LEU A 90 7.63 9.84 -12.91
CA LEU A 90 8.07 10.69 -14.02
C LEU A 90 6.91 11.15 -14.93
N GLY A 91 5.67 11.06 -14.44
CA GLY A 91 4.51 11.54 -15.20
C GLY A 91 4.53 13.03 -15.43
N THR A 92 3.79 13.51 -16.43
CA THR A 92 3.85 14.89 -16.91
C THR A 92 3.81 15.91 -15.77
N ALA A 93 2.89 15.75 -14.81
CA ALA A 93 2.76 16.64 -13.67
C ALA A 93 3.98 16.61 -12.72
N CYS A 94 4.55 15.43 -12.46
CA CYS A 94 5.77 15.30 -11.64
C CYS A 94 7.00 15.80 -12.42
N HIS A 95 7.05 15.53 -13.72
CA HIS A 95 8.13 15.93 -14.61
C HIS A 95 8.32 17.45 -14.61
N VAL A 96 7.25 18.20 -14.87
CA VAL A 96 7.30 19.69 -14.87
C VAL A 96 7.60 20.27 -13.48
N ARG A 97 7.36 19.51 -12.41
CA ARG A 97 7.69 19.90 -11.02
C ARG A 97 9.10 19.49 -10.59
N GLY A 98 9.91 18.97 -11.51
CA GLY A 98 11.32 18.66 -11.27
C GLY A 98 11.62 17.24 -10.83
N ALA A 99 10.70 16.28 -11.03
CA ALA A 99 10.95 14.86 -10.72
C ALA A 99 12.21 14.25 -11.37
N PRO A 100 12.66 14.64 -12.58
CA PRO A 100 13.93 14.13 -13.12
C PRO A 100 15.11 14.39 -12.17
N ARG A 101 15.16 15.58 -11.55
CA ARG A 101 16.22 15.92 -10.58
C ARG A 101 16.13 15.11 -9.29
N VAL A 102 14.93 14.64 -8.94
CA VAL A 102 14.72 13.73 -7.80
C VAL A 102 15.29 12.35 -8.14
N VAL A 103 15.05 11.86 -9.36
CA VAL A 103 15.63 10.61 -9.85
C VAL A 103 17.15 10.69 -9.90
N ASP A 104 17.71 11.75 -10.49
CA ASP A 104 19.16 11.95 -10.57
C ASP A 104 19.83 11.89 -9.18
N GLU A 105 19.20 12.51 -8.17
CA GLU A 105 19.72 12.49 -6.81
C GLU A 105 19.55 11.12 -6.13
N LEU A 106 18.46 10.40 -6.40
CA LEU A 106 18.28 9.01 -5.95
C LEU A 106 19.36 8.10 -6.52
N GLU A 107 19.61 8.19 -7.83
CA GLU A 107 20.68 7.45 -8.51
C GLU A 107 22.05 7.78 -7.89
N ARG A 108 22.32 9.06 -7.62
CA ARG A 108 23.57 9.51 -7.03
C ARG A 108 23.78 8.99 -5.60
N GLN A 109 22.74 8.97 -4.77
CA GLN A 109 22.85 8.52 -3.38
C GLN A 109 22.93 6.99 -3.28
N LEU A 110 22.20 6.27 -4.13
CA LEU A 110 22.20 4.80 -4.16
C LEU A 110 23.37 4.22 -4.97
N GLY A 111 24.03 5.01 -5.82
CA GLY A 111 25.13 4.55 -6.66
C GLY A 111 24.69 3.60 -7.79
N ILE A 112 23.42 3.65 -8.18
CA ILE A 112 22.81 2.82 -9.23
C ILE A 112 22.04 3.68 -10.22
N GLN A 113 21.63 3.10 -11.35
CA GLN A 113 20.72 3.72 -12.31
C GLN A 113 19.29 3.23 -12.07
N ALA A 114 18.30 4.01 -12.51
CA ALA A 114 16.91 3.58 -12.51
C ALA A 114 16.73 2.26 -13.28
N GLY A 115 16.03 1.30 -12.66
CA GLY A 115 15.94 -0.10 -13.06
C GLY A 115 16.97 -1.01 -12.41
N GLY A 116 17.89 -0.49 -11.61
CA GLY A 116 18.93 -1.24 -10.91
C GLY A 116 18.62 -1.57 -9.46
N THR A 117 19.38 -2.52 -8.92
CA THR A 117 19.43 -2.89 -7.50
C THR A 117 20.84 -2.63 -6.98
N THR A 118 20.95 -2.13 -5.75
CA THR A 118 22.25 -1.87 -5.11
C THR A 118 23.03 -3.17 -4.90
N PRO A 119 24.39 -3.14 -4.94
CA PRO A 119 25.20 -4.36 -4.83
C PRO A 119 25.06 -5.12 -3.50
N ASP A 120 24.64 -4.42 -2.45
CA ASP A 120 24.34 -4.98 -1.13
C ASP A 120 22.92 -5.60 -1.03
N GLY A 121 22.10 -5.47 -2.07
CA GLY A 121 20.73 -6.01 -2.10
C GLY A 121 19.74 -5.22 -1.24
N GLU A 122 20.10 -4.05 -0.72
CA GLU A 122 19.19 -3.30 0.16
C GLU A 122 18.14 -2.50 -0.63
N PHE A 123 18.48 -1.88 -1.75
CA PHE A 123 17.58 -0.98 -2.48
C PHE A 123 17.44 -1.33 -3.96
N THR A 124 16.22 -1.19 -4.49
CA THR A 124 15.95 -1.16 -5.94
C THR A 124 15.32 0.18 -6.29
N LEU A 125 15.86 0.84 -7.32
CA LEU A 125 15.31 2.09 -7.84
C LEU A 125 14.56 1.81 -9.14
N GLU A 126 13.28 2.14 -9.18
CA GLU A 126 12.44 2.07 -10.38
C GLU A 126 11.82 3.43 -10.72
N THR A 127 11.44 3.59 -11.99
CA THR A 127 10.66 4.74 -12.44
C THR A 127 9.35 4.31 -13.09
N VAL A 128 8.33 5.13 -12.88
CA VAL A 128 6.99 4.93 -13.44
C VAL A 128 6.50 6.17 -14.16
N ASN A 129 5.77 5.93 -15.24
CA ASN A 129 5.19 7.00 -16.04
C ASN A 129 4.09 7.75 -15.28
N CYS A 130 3.30 7.10 -14.44
CA CYS A 130 2.28 7.81 -13.66
C CYS A 130 1.88 6.96 -12.46
N LEU A 131 1.68 7.62 -11.31
CA LEU A 131 1.13 7.03 -10.09
C LEU A 131 -0.32 7.49 -9.82
N GLY A 132 -0.94 8.24 -10.74
CA GLY A 132 -2.27 8.83 -10.55
C GLY A 132 -2.34 9.95 -9.50
N ALA A 133 -1.26 10.20 -8.75
CA ALA A 133 -1.19 11.18 -7.67
C ALA A 133 -0.69 12.57 -8.12
N CYS A 134 -1.18 13.08 -9.25
CA CYS A 134 -0.66 14.31 -9.89
C CYS A 134 -0.70 15.55 -8.97
N ALA A 135 -1.68 15.65 -8.07
CA ALA A 135 -1.78 16.74 -7.10
C ALA A 135 -0.58 16.79 -6.14
N LEU A 136 0.01 15.62 -5.84
CA LEU A 136 1.06 15.39 -4.85
C LEU A 136 2.48 15.47 -5.43
N GLY A 137 2.62 15.69 -6.74
CA GLY A 137 3.91 15.69 -7.43
C GLY A 137 4.91 16.76 -6.92
N PRO A 138 6.22 16.48 -6.93
CA PRO A 138 6.87 15.20 -7.27
C PRO A 138 6.59 14.10 -6.22
N VAL A 139 6.30 12.89 -6.69
CA VAL A 139 5.96 11.73 -5.85
C VAL A 139 7.05 10.67 -5.95
N VAL A 140 7.48 10.17 -4.79
CA VAL A 140 8.31 8.96 -4.65
C VAL A 140 7.55 7.98 -3.76
N VAL A 141 7.58 6.70 -4.09
CA VAL A 141 7.02 5.62 -3.28
C VAL A 141 8.17 4.78 -2.76
N ILE A 142 8.20 4.47 -1.46
CA ILE A 142 9.18 3.54 -0.88
C ILE A 142 8.41 2.48 -0.12
N ASP A 143 8.57 1.21 -0.49
CA ASP A 143 7.87 0.06 0.14
C ASP A 143 6.36 0.26 0.24
N GLY A 144 5.75 0.75 -0.85
CA GLY A 144 4.31 1.04 -0.93
C GLY A 144 3.87 2.34 -0.23
N ARG A 145 4.76 3.04 0.48
CA ARG A 145 4.46 4.32 1.14
C ARG A 145 4.68 5.50 0.21
N TYR A 146 3.67 6.36 0.07
CA TYR A 146 3.72 7.54 -0.80
C TYR A 146 4.34 8.75 -0.08
N PHE A 147 5.36 9.33 -0.70
CA PHE A 147 5.99 10.58 -0.28
C PHE A 147 5.67 11.66 -1.32
N SER A 148 5.08 12.76 -0.85
CA SER A 148 4.63 13.87 -1.70
C SER A 148 5.57 15.07 -1.62
N LYS A 149 5.55 15.91 -2.65
CA LYS A 149 6.38 17.12 -2.76
C LYS A 149 7.85 16.84 -2.45
N VAL A 150 8.35 15.69 -2.92
CA VAL A 150 9.70 15.24 -2.61
C VAL A 150 10.70 16.16 -3.32
N GLY A 151 11.51 16.85 -2.51
CA GLY A 151 12.64 17.65 -2.97
C GLY A 151 13.95 16.90 -2.76
N ILE A 152 14.99 17.34 -3.49
CA ILE A 152 16.35 16.79 -3.43
C ILE A 152 16.86 16.65 -1.99
N SER A 153 16.59 17.65 -1.15
CA SER A 153 17.05 17.68 0.25
C SER A 153 16.43 16.59 1.13
N LYS A 154 15.22 16.11 0.80
CA LYS A 154 14.53 15.07 1.60
C LYS A 154 14.99 13.65 1.24
N ILE A 155 15.64 13.45 0.09
CA ILE A 155 15.95 12.10 -0.41
C ILE A 155 16.83 11.30 0.56
N ARG A 156 17.90 11.91 1.09
CA ARG A 156 18.78 11.22 2.05
C ARG A 156 18.01 10.74 3.27
N GLN A 157 17.20 11.62 3.86
CA GLN A 157 16.38 11.28 5.01
C GLN A 157 15.42 10.12 4.71
N LEU A 158 14.78 10.12 3.53
CA LEU A 158 13.86 9.06 3.12
C LEU A 158 14.56 7.70 2.96
N LEU A 159 15.76 7.68 2.39
CA LEU A 159 16.56 6.47 2.26
C LEU A 159 17.03 5.96 3.62
N ASP A 160 17.50 6.84 4.50
CA ASP A 160 17.92 6.49 5.87
C ASP A 160 16.76 5.92 6.68
N GLN A 161 15.56 6.52 6.56
CA GLN A 161 14.33 6.03 7.19
C GLN A 161 13.91 4.65 6.66
N ALA A 162 14.09 4.40 5.35
CA ALA A 162 13.79 3.10 4.76
C ALA A 162 14.72 2.02 5.33
N SER A 163 16.04 2.27 5.36
CA SER A 163 17.04 1.34 5.91
C SER A 163 16.84 1.05 7.40
N ALA A 164 16.50 2.07 8.20
CA ALA A 164 16.23 1.91 9.63
C ALA A 164 14.89 1.22 9.92
N GLY A 165 14.05 1.06 8.89
CA GLY A 165 12.65 0.74 9.02
C GLY A 165 11.85 1.96 9.44
N PHE A 166 10.70 2.18 8.80
CA PHE A 166 9.76 3.21 9.20
C PHE A 166 9.18 2.85 10.58
N SER A 167 9.79 3.38 11.65
CA SER A 167 9.35 3.14 13.02
C SER A 167 7.90 3.64 13.22
N LYS A 168 7.07 2.79 13.82
CA LYS A 168 5.74 3.19 14.29
C LYS A 168 5.91 4.36 15.27
N THR A 169 5.18 5.45 15.03
CA THR A 169 5.00 6.66 15.86
C THR A 169 5.95 7.84 15.56
N THR A 170 5.44 8.97 15.07
CA THR A 170 5.25 10.20 15.88
C THR A 170 4.78 11.42 15.04
N SER A 171 3.83 12.15 15.63
CA SER A 171 3.45 13.56 15.42
C SER A 171 2.95 14.05 14.05
N ALA A 172 1.84 14.77 14.12
CA ALA A 172 0.97 15.24 13.04
C ALA A 172 1.54 16.34 12.12
N GLU A 173 2.87 16.47 11.95
CA GLU A 173 3.43 17.57 11.13
C GLU A 173 4.52 17.20 10.10
N ASP A 174 4.95 15.94 9.97
CA ASP A 174 5.82 15.56 8.84
C ASP A 174 5.63 14.09 8.43
N ASP A 175 5.59 13.86 7.12
CA ASP A 175 5.52 12.59 6.38
C ASP A 175 4.24 11.72 6.44
N GLY A 176 3.61 11.57 5.26
CA GLY A 176 2.65 10.47 4.97
C GLY A 176 1.17 10.78 5.20
N ALA A 177 0.84 11.97 5.69
CA ALA A 177 -0.54 12.42 5.85
C ALA A 177 -1.11 12.96 4.53
N PHE A 178 -2.10 12.29 3.95
CA PHE A 178 -2.76 12.76 2.72
C PHE A 178 -4.29 12.61 2.81
N PRO A 179 -5.05 13.53 2.20
CA PRO A 179 -6.49 13.42 2.16
C PRO A 179 -6.90 12.23 1.31
N ILE A 180 -7.73 11.36 1.88
CA ILE A 180 -8.39 10.26 1.20
C ILE A 180 -9.86 10.62 0.98
N LEU A 181 -10.36 10.31 -0.20
CA LEU A 181 -11.78 10.34 -0.50
C LEU A 181 -12.32 8.94 -0.28
N VAL A 182 -13.31 8.81 0.60
CA VAL A 182 -13.83 7.49 0.98
C VAL A 182 -15.32 7.35 0.73
N SER A 183 -15.71 6.12 0.43
CA SER A 183 -17.09 5.70 0.19
C SER A 183 -17.43 4.45 1.01
N CYS A 184 -18.71 4.23 1.23
CA CYS A 184 -19.20 3.02 1.87
C CYS A 184 -18.93 1.81 0.96
N PRO A 185 -18.29 0.73 1.45
CA PRO A 185 -18.03 -0.46 0.63
C PRO A 185 -19.31 -1.22 0.25
N ARG A 186 -20.43 -1.01 0.96
CA ARG A 186 -21.69 -1.70 0.69
C ARG A 186 -22.57 -1.02 -0.37
N CYS A 187 -22.67 0.30 -0.32
CA CYS A 187 -23.57 1.06 -1.22
C CYS A 187 -22.83 2.02 -2.16
N ASN A 188 -21.51 2.08 -2.08
CA ASN A 188 -20.63 2.96 -2.84
C ASN A 188 -20.96 4.46 -2.71
N HIS A 189 -21.74 4.85 -1.71
CA HIS A 189 -22.01 6.26 -1.47
C HIS A 189 -20.85 6.93 -0.75
N SER A 190 -20.54 8.16 -1.15
CA SER A 190 -19.53 8.96 -0.46
C SER A 190 -19.86 9.11 1.01
N LEU A 191 -18.84 8.93 1.85
CA LEU A 191 -18.92 9.23 3.28
C LEU A 191 -18.33 10.60 3.59
N MET A 192 -17.88 11.34 2.57
CA MET A 192 -17.28 12.66 2.74
C MET A 192 -18.35 13.70 3.10
N ASP A 193 -18.05 14.55 4.06
CA ASP A 193 -18.87 15.68 4.47
C ASP A 193 -18.05 16.98 4.46
N GLY A 194 -18.41 17.89 3.56
CA GLY A 194 -17.76 19.20 3.43
C GLY A 194 -18.28 20.26 4.39
N ASP A 195 -19.47 20.06 4.97
CA ASP A 195 -20.13 21.06 5.84
C ASP A 195 -19.56 21.01 7.26
N HIS A 196 -18.94 19.88 7.64
CA HIS A 196 -18.35 19.65 8.96
C HIS A 196 -16.86 19.28 8.82
N PRO A 197 -15.97 20.25 8.53
CA PRO A 197 -14.56 19.95 8.33
C PRO A 197 -13.83 19.56 9.63
N VAL A 198 -12.87 18.64 9.52
CA VAL A 198 -11.93 18.28 10.58
C VAL A 198 -10.54 18.66 10.11
N ASN A 199 -9.79 19.41 10.92
CA ASN A 199 -8.47 19.98 10.56
C ASN A 199 -8.48 20.80 9.25
N GLY A 200 -9.59 21.51 8.97
CA GLY A 200 -9.74 22.35 7.78
C GLY A 200 -9.98 21.60 6.46
N LEU A 201 -10.19 20.27 6.51
CA LEU A 201 -10.50 19.42 5.36
C LEU A 201 -11.89 18.76 5.52
N PRO A 202 -12.56 18.37 4.42
CA PRO A 202 -13.81 17.62 4.50
C PRO A 202 -13.66 16.38 5.39
N SER A 203 -14.63 16.10 6.25
CA SER A 203 -14.56 14.96 7.16
C SER A 203 -15.17 13.70 6.56
N VAL A 204 -14.98 12.57 7.24
CA VAL A 204 -15.68 11.32 6.96
C VAL A 204 -16.82 11.19 7.97
N ARG A 205 -18.06 11.32 7.50
CA ARG A 205 -19.27 11.23 8.31
C ARG A 205 -19.77 9.79 8.40
N MET A 206 -19.93 9.31 9.64
CA MET A 206 -20.45 7.98 9.94
C MET A 206 -21.42 8.04 11.12
N ILE A 207 -22.30 7.04 11.21
CA ILE A 207 -23.09 6.82 12.44
C ILE A 207 -22.22 6.01 13.39
N LEU A 208 -22.12 6.44 14.64
CA LEU A 208 -21.37 5.79 15.70
C LEU A 208 -22.33 5.25 16.75
N ALA A 209 -22.12 4.02 17.19
CA ALA A 209 -22.86 3.42 18.29
C ALA A 209 -21.92 2.82 19.35
N VAL A 210 -22.20 3.08 20.63
CA VAL A 210 -21.47 2.50 21.77
C VAL A 210 -22.45 2.25 22.93
N GLY A 211 -22.60 0.98 23.33
CA GLY A 211 -23.69 0.58 24.23
C GLY A 211 -25.05 0.94 23.63
N ASP A 212 -25.88 1.66 24.40
CA ASP A 212 -27.20 2.15 23.95
C ASP A 212 -27.15 3.54 23.29
N ALA A 213 -25.99 4.19 23.26
CA ALA A 213 -25.83 5.52 22.69
C ALA A 213 -25.53 5.44 21.19
N VAL A 214 -26.27 6.23 20.39
CA VAL A 214 -26.08 6.35 18.94
C VAL A 214 -26.02 7.83 18.58
N GLY A 215 -25.10 8.20 17.70
CA GLY A 215 -24.97 9.56 17.18
C GLY A 215 -24.11 9.63 15.93
N THR A 216 -23.86 10.84 15.44
CA THR A 216 -22.99 11.07 14.29
C THR A 216 -21.55 11.32 14.73
N CYS A 217 -20.59 10.78 13.98
CA CYS A 217 -19.19 11.15 14.11
C CYS A 217 -18.61 11.66 12.79
N HIS A 218 -17.64 12.55 12.92
CA HIS A 218 -16.86 13.14 11.85
C HIS A 218 -15.39 12.84 12.09
N CYS A 219 -14.85 11.91 11.32
CA CYS A 219 -13.44 11.55 11.37
C CYS A 219 -12.63 12.40 10.38
N SER A 220 -11.36 12.64 10.66
CA SER A 220 -10.44 13.22 9.69
C SER A 220 -10.39 12.37 8.41
N SER A 221 -10.47 13.02 7.25
CA SER A 221 -10.24 12.39 5.96
C SER A 221 -8.76 12.25 5.63
N VAL A 222 -7.86 12.63 6.54
CA VAL A 222 -6.42 12.53 6.32
C VAL A 222 -5.95 11.17 6.81
N TYR A 223 -5.40 10.36 5.90
CA TYR A 223 -4.74 9.13 6.31
C TYR A 223 -3.57 9.46 7.25
N GLY A 224 -3.47 8.75 8.38
CA GLY A 224 -2.49 9.06 9.44
C GLY A 224 -2.96 10.06 10.50
N ALA A 225 -4.09 10.76 10.31
CA ALA A 225 -4.69 11.60 11.34
C ALA A 225 -5.76 10.81 12.12
N ALA A 226 -5.68 10.82 13.45
CA ALA A 226 -6.61 10.08 14.32
C ALA A 226 -7.82 10.92 14.78
N ASP A 227 -7.90 12.19 14.38
CA ASP A 227 -8.90 13.13 14.86
C ASP A 227 -10.33 12.67 14.52
N MET A 228 -11.20 12.76 15.53
CA MET A 228 -12.61 12.43 15.41
C MET A 228 -13.43 13.31 16.35
N ALA A 229 -14.39 14.02 15.78
CA ALA A 229 -15.48 14.64 16.52
C ALA A 229 -16.69 13.70 16.57
N SER A 230 -17.42 13.70 17.67
CA SER A 230 -18.59 12.83 17.89
C SER A 230 -19.66 13.61 18.66
N GLU A 231 -20.93 13.45 18.28
CA GLU A 231 -22.07 14.02 19.01
C GLU A 231 -22.29 13.35 20.37
N ILE A 232 -21.82 12.11 20.52
CA ILE A 232 -21.92 11.35 21.76
C ILE A 232 -20.55 11.18 22.43
N THR A 233 -20.56 11.12 23.76
CA THR A 233 -19.37 10.83 24.55
C THR A 233 -19.01 9.36 24.43
N ILE A 234 -17.78 9.08 24.00
CA ILE A 234 -17.25 7.72 23.85
C ILE A 234 -16.26 7.49 24.99
N PRO A 235 -16.51 6.54 25.91
CA PRO A 235 -15.58 6.24 26.98
C PRO A 235 -14.20 5.84 26.44
N GLU A 236 -13.13 6.28 27.11
CA GLU A 236 -11.76 5.97 26.69
C GLU A 236 -11.52 4.45 26.67
N GLY A 237 -10.89 3.94 25.61
CA GLY A 237 -10.63 2.51 25.43
C GLY A 237 -11.85 1.66 25.06
N SER A 238 -13.06 2.22 24.97
CA SER A 238 -14.24 1.49 24.51
C SER A 238 -14.15 1.17 23.02
N VAL A 239 -14.76 0.06 22.62
CA VAL A 239 -14.93 -0.33 21.21
C VAL A 239 -16.32 0.08 20.77
N TYR A 240 -16.41 0.81 19.65
CA TYR A 240 -17.66 1.33 19.09
C TYR A 240 -17.93 0.78 17.68
N ALA A 241 -19.19 0.75 17.27
CA ALA A 241 -19.56 0.36 15.91
C ALA A 241 -19.69 1.60 15.02
N LEU A 242 -19.38 1.43 13.74
CA LEU A 242 -19.50 2.48 12.72
C LEU A 242 -20.41 2.01 11.60
N PHE A 243 -21.38 2.83 11.20
CA PHE A 243 -22.36 2.51 10.17
C PHE A 243 -22.40 3.60 9.10
N CYS A 244 -22.79 3.21 7.89
CA CYS A 244 -23.01 4.15 6.80
C CYS A 244 -24.27 5.00 7.06
N PRO A 245 -24.21 6.34 6.94
CA PRO A 245 -25.36 7.22 7.13
C PRO A 245 -26.42 7.11 6.02
N ARG A 246 -26.12 6.39 4.92
CA ARG A 246 -27.06 6.22 3.80
C ARG A 246 -27.74 4.86 3.77
N CYS A 247 -26.98 3.77 3.87
CA CYS A 247 -27.57 2.42 3.85
C CYS A 247 -27.73 1.80 5.24
N HIS A 248 -27.25 2.46 6.29
CA HIS A 248 -27.23 1.98 7.68
C HIS A 248 -26.49 0.65 7.88
N GLY A 249 -25.78 0.16 6.86
CA GLY A 249 -24.97 -1.04 6.96
C GLY A 249 -23.75 -0.83 7.84
N ASP A 250 -23.42 -1.84 8.65
CA ASP A 250 -22.21 -1.85 9.48
C ASP A 250 -20.96 -1.79 8.60
N LEU A 251 -20.02 -0.93 8.93
CA LEU A 251 -18.75 -0.81 8.22
C LEU A 251 -17.70 -1.80 8.74
N ALA A 252 -18.11 -2.91 9.36
CA ALA A 252 -17.18 -3.88 9.97
C ALA A 252 -16.29 -4.48 8.91
N GLY A 253 -14.99 -4.49 9.17
CA GLY A 253 -13.99 -5.19 8.38
C GLY A 253 -13.56 -6.50 9.04
N ASP A 254 -12.88 -7.33 8.26
CA ASP A 254 -12.31 -8.61 8.73
C ASP A 254 -10.97 -8.43 9.45
N TRP A 255 -10.47 -7.19 9.52
CA TRP A 255 -9.19 -6.85 10.11
C TRP A 255 -9.30 -6.52 11.60
N SER A 256 -8.33 -7.02 12.36
CA SER A 256 -8.08 -6.61 13.75
C SER A 256 -6.94 -5.60 13.76
N CYS A 257 -7.03 -4.59 14.62
CA CYS A 257 -6.04 -3.52 14.70
C CYS A 257 -4.70 -4.05 15.24
N ASP A 258 -3.61 -3.81 14.52
CA ASP A 258 -2.26 -4.25 14.88
C ASP A 258 -1.74 -3.65 16.21
N ASP A 259 -2.33 -2.55 16.68
CA ASP A 259 -1.87 -1.83 17.87
C ASP A 259 -2.66 -2.18 19.13
N CYS A 260 -3.93 -2.58 19.02
CA CYS A 260 -4.79 -2.87 20.18
C CYS A 260 -5.68 -4.10 20.07
N GLY A 261 -5.66 -4.80 18.93
CA GLY A 261 -6.47 -5.99 18.66
C GLY A 261 -7.96 -5.76 18.47
N ALA A 262 -8.43 -4.51 18.53
CA ALA A 262 -9.85 -4.19 18.33
C ALA A 262 -10.29 -4.37 16.85
N PRO A 263 -11.56 -4.66 16.59
CA PRO A 263 -12.07 -4.76 15.22
C PRO A 263 -11.90 -3.43 14.48
N MET A 264 -11.70 -3.48 13.17
CA MET A 264 -11.55 -2.29 12.34
C MET A 264 -12.81 -2.05 11.50
N ALA A 265 -13.06 -0.78 11.16
CA ALA A 265 -14.06 -0.40 10.17
C ALA A 265 -13.40 -0.21 8.80
N THR A 266 -13.97 -0.78 7.74
CA THR A 266 -13.44 -0.71 6.38
C THR A 266 -14.20 0.30 5.54
N LEU A 267 -13.47 1.19 4.86
CA LEU A 267 -14.00 2.20 3.96
C LEU A 267 -13.30 2.07 2.60
N ALA A 268 -14.05 2.20 1.50
CA ALA A 268 -13.48 2.13 0.16
C ALA A 268 -12.82 3.45 -0.21
N VAL A 269 -11.58 3.43 -0.71
CA VAL A 269 -10.86 4.63 -1.14
C VAL A 269 -11.15 4.88 -2.62
N HIS A 270 -11.54 6.12 -2.95
CA HIS A 270 -11.76 6.53 -4.33
C HIS A 270 -10.42 6.54 -5.07
N GLY A 271 -10.31 5.73 -6.14
CA GLY A 271 -9.04 5.49 -6.84
C GLY A 271 -8.45 4.09 -6.57
N GLY A 272 -9.09 3.29 -5.72
CA GLY A 272 -8.73 1.89 -5.46
C GLY A 272 -8.20 1.66 -4.04
N GLY A 273 -8.40 0.45 -3.53
CA GLY A 273 -8.03 0.07 -2.18
C GLY A 273 -9.09 0.35 -1.10
N MET A 274 -8.75 -0.07 0.11
CA MET A 274 -9.56 0.04 1.31
C MET A 274 -8.74 0.71 2.42
N VAL A 275 -9.37 1.56 3.21
CA VAL A 275 -8.80 2.04 4.47
C VAL A 275 -9.55 1.40 5.62
N ASN A 276 -8.80 0.88 6.57
CA ASN A 276 -9.30 0.29 7.79
C ASN A 276 -9.00 1.24 8.95
N VAL A 277 -10.01 1.55 9.75
CA VAL A 277 -9.92 2.46 10.90
C VAL A 277 -10.26 1.70 12.18
N CYS A 278 -9.38 1.75 13.18
CA CYS A 278 -9.61 1.08 14.46
C CYS A 278 -10.87 1.62 15.16
N ARG A 279 -11.68 0.71 15.68
CA ARG A 279 -12.92 1.02 16.40
C ARG A 279 -12.74 1.26 17.89
N ARG A 280 -11.50 1.34 18.39
CA ARG A 280 -11.23 1.58 19.81
C ARG A 280 -10.94 3.05 20.07
N ARG A 281 -11.68 3.66 21.00
CA ARG A 281 -11.43 5.06 21.40
C ARG A 281 -10.03 5.17 22.01
N GLY A 282 -9.26 6.16 21.54
CA GLY A 282 -7.87 6.40 21.95
C GLY A 282 -6.83 5.63 21.14
N CYS A 283 -7.24 4.73 20.24
CA CYS A 283 -6.30 4.02 19.37
C CYS A 283 -6.14 4.75 18.02
N PRO A 284 -4.91 5.13 17.62
CA PRO A 284 -4.65 5.76 16.33
C PRO A 284 -4.61 4.77 15.16
N GLY A 285 -4.79 3.47 15.41
CA GLY A 285 -4.56 2.39 14.46
C GLY A 285 -5.38 2.54 13.18
N ARG A 286 -4.68 2.61 12.05
CA ARG A 286 -5.26 2.67 10.70
C ARG A 286 -4.40 1.82 9.78
N ARG A 287 -5.04 1.13 8.83
CA ARG A 287 -4.37 0.28 7.85
C ARG A 287 -4.91 0.61 6.47
N LEU A 288 -4.05 1.09 5.58
CA LEU A 288 -4.36 1.22 4.17
C LEU A 288 -4.02 -0.09 3.48
N ASP A 289 -5.01 -0.67 2.81
CA ASP A 289 -4.88 -1.87 2.01
C ASP A 289 -5.11 -1.47 0.55
N LEU A 290 -4.05 -1.46 -0.24
CA LEU A 290 -4.10 -1.12 -1.66
C LEU A 290 -4.16 -2.37 -2.55
N GLU A 291 -4.26 -3.57 -1.96
CA GLU A 291 -4.25 -4.84 -2.69
C GLU A 291 -5.60 -5.10 -3.41
N CYS A 292 -6.65 -4.36 -3.05
CA CYS A 292 -7.96 -4.40 -3.73
C CYS A 292 -8.02 -3.67 -5.09
N ILE A 293 -6.89 -3.36 -5.74
CA ILE A 293 -6.86 -2.67 -7.05
C ILE A 293 -7.18 -3.61 -8.23
N ASN A 294 -7.24 -4.93 -8.03
CA ASN A 294 -7.56 -5.88 -9.09
C ASN A 294 -8.89 -6.60 -8.84
N GLY A 295 -9.99 -5.95 -9.21
CA GLY A 295 -11.33 -6.53 -9.36
C GLY A 295 -11.89 -6.24 -10.74
#